data_AF-A0A955TQ01-F1
#
_entry.id   AF-A0A955TQ01-F1
#
_cell.length_a   1.000
_cell.length_b   1.000
_cell.length_c   1.000
_cell.angle_alpha   90.00
_cell.angle_beta   90.00
_cell.angle_gamma   90.00
#
_symmetry.space_group_name_H-M   'P 1'
#
loop_
_entity.id
_entity.type
_entity.pdbx_description
1 polymer ?
#
loop_
_entity_poly.entity_id
_entity_poly.type
_entity_poly.pdbx_seq_one_letter_code
_entity_poly.pdbx_strand_id
1 'polypeptide(L)'
;MKSPIRFTLAALSLAFSCLLLTACGSPHYLVTSDFVVADNPEAPPEVVESQTYLSTIPKIHYLAVLAPEGCANETAAQSSGEAAGQGLLLKTTCGIEMAELERALTKAGFQVISWNVLQNKVVKEELTPNAASKELGAEVLFQINSLERSMIQAGQDARWERRFYESNPQGEQLQPASLPSKEGIQLINHIKQKEATLLNQERLSVTINASASLVETGESMWFYEWTHAEARGDDEAMKILAVCDDGLCKVVQDKGEHTPEEEPLISGSSEAVSKQKYVKDRQTAVYHKLLRELVTNLAQSFKQPSAAP
;
A
#
# COMPACT_ATOMS: atom_id res chain seq x y z
N MET A 1 -2.67 56.57 76.38
CA MET A 1 -1.60 56.20 75.40
C MET A 1 -0.90 54.94 75.89
N LYS A 2 -1.10 53.79 75.21
CA LYS A 2 -0.18 52.65 75.07
C LYS A 2 -0.80 51.65 74.06
N SER A 3 0.07 51.12 73.21
CA SER A 3 -0.15 50.65 71.83
C SER A 3 -0.56 49.16 71.70
N PRO A 4 -1.30 48.74 70.65
CA PRO A 4 -1.46 47.34 70.27
C PRO A 4 -0.63 47.03 69.00
N ILE A 5 0.58 46.49 69.15
CA ILE A 5 1.39 45.99 68.02
C ILE A 5 2.02 44.66 68.44
N ARG A 6 1.28 43.55 68.34
CA ARG A 6 1.84 42.18 68.50
C ARG A 6 1.16 41.08 67.67
N PHE A 7 0.31 41.41 66.69
CA PHE A 7 -0.44 40.39 65.93
C PHE A 7 -0.14 40.34 64.41
N THR A 8 0.83 41.10 63.91
CA THR A 8 1.11 41.18 62.46
C THR A 8 2.37 40.45 61.98
N LEU A 9 3.08 39.72 62.84
CA LEU A 9 4.34 39.06 62.46
C LEU A 9 4.24 37.55 62.18
N ALA A 10 3.17 36.86 62.61
CA ALA A 10 3.03 35.42 62.37
C ALA A 10 2.36 35.08 61.02
N ALA A 11 1.63 36.02 60.41
CA ALA A 11 0.94 35.81 59.14
C ALA A 11 1.85 36.02 57.91
N LEU A 12 2.98 36.72 58.06
CA LEU A 12 3.90 36.98 56.94
C LEU A 12 4.88 35.81 56.69
N SER A 13 5.14 34.95 57.69
CA SER A 13 6.07 33.83 57.55
C SER A 13 5.46 32.59 56.88
N LEU A 14 4.12 32.45 56.87
CA LEU A 14 3.46 31.31 56.22
C LEU A 14 3.15 31.55 54.73
N ALA A 15 3.07 32.81 54.30
CA ALA A 15 2.83 33.16 52.89
C ALA A 15 4.10 33.08 52.03
N PHE A 16 5.30 33.10 52.64
CA PHE A 16 6.57 33.04 51.90
C PHE A 16 7.05 31.60 51.63
N SER A 17 6.45 30.59 52.27
CA SER A 17 6.85 29.18 52.13
C SER A 17 6.15 28.44 50.97
N CYS A 18 5.09 29.01 50.39
CA CYS A 18 4.33 28.37 49.29
C CYS A 18 4.78 28.79 47.87
N LEU A 19 5.79 29.65 47.73
CA LEU A 19 6.30 30.09 46.41
C LEU A 19 7.54 29.33 45.93
N LEU A 20 7.99 28.28 46.64
CA LEU A 20 9.20 27.51 46.30
C LEU A 20 8.92 26.05 45.87
N LEU A 21 7.68 25.73 45.53
CA LEU A 21 7.34 24.51 44.80
C LEU A 21 7.07 24.83 43.31
N THR A 22 7.91 25.66 42.70
CA THR A 22 8.12 25.55 41.26
C THR A 22 8.91 24.26 41.06
N ALA A 23 8.19 23.16 40.84
CA ALA A 23 8.80 21.94 40.36
C ALA A 23 9.55 22.30 39.07
N CYS A 24 10.89 22.37 39.13
CA CYS A 24 11.74 22.26 37.96
C CYS A 24 11.59 20.83 37.44
N GLY A 25 10.44 20.54 36.83
CA GLY A 25 10.27 19.34 36.04
C GLY A 25 11.05 19.55 34.75
N SER A 26 11.93 18.60 34.42
CA SER A 26 12.61 18.61 33.13
C SER A 26 11.57 18.64 32.00
N PRO A 27 11.71 19.53 31.00
CA PRO A 27 10.72 19.69 29.95
C PRO A 27 10.53 18.40 29.15
N HIS A 28 9.28 18.09 28.85
CA HIS A 28 8.91 16.98 27.98
C HIS A 28 8.59 17.50 26.58
N TYR A 29 9.10 16.81 25.58
CA TYR A 29 8.90 17.14 24.19
C TYR A 29 8.35 15.94 23.44
N LEU A 30 7.38 16.21 22.57
CA LEU A 30 6.83 15.26 21.61
C LEU A 30 7.36 15.62 20.23
N VAL A 31 8.01 14.65 19.60
CA VAL A 31 8.42 14.75 18.19
C VAL A 31 7.44 13.93 17.38
N THR A 32 6.84 14.55 16.37
CA THR A 32 6.06 13.85 15.34
C THR A 32 6.88 13.79 14.06
N SER A 33 6.83 12.67 13.34
CA SER A 33 7.39 12.55 11.99
C SER A 33 6.36 11.96 11.05
N ASP A 34 6.05 12.73 10.03
CA ASP A 34 5.10 12.42 8.97
C ASP A 34 5.89 12.09 7.70
N PHE A 35 5.61 10.95 7.07
CA PHE A 35 6.20 10.66 5.77
C PHE A 35 5.36 11.30 4.67
N VAL A 36 5.86 12.40 4.12
CA VAL A 36 5.21 13.13 3.04
C VAL A 36 5.88 12.72 1.73
N VAL A 37 5.11 12.16 0.81
CA VAL A 37 5.53 11.99 -0.58
C VAL A 37 4.76 13.02 -1.39
N ALA A 38 5.42 13.72 -2.29
CA ALA A 38 4.70 14.41 -3.35
C ALA A 38 4.00 13.32 -4.17
N ASP A 39 2.70 13.13 -3.92
CA ASP A 39 1.89 12.13 -4.61
C ASP A 39 2.07 12.34 -6.12
N ASN A 40 2.71 11.37 -6.78
CA ASN A 40 2.35 11.09 -8.16
C ASN A 40 1.06 10.27 -8.04
N PRO A 41 -0.12 10.88 -8.25
CA PRO A 41 -1.37 10.13 -8.22
C PRO A 41 -1.25 8.96 -9.19
N GLU A 42 -1.76 7.81 -8.78
CA GLU A 42 -1.85 6.65 -9.67
C GLU A 42 -2.56 7.08 -10.95
N ALA A 43 -1.92 6.81 -12.10
CA ALA A 43 -2.51 7.15 -13.38
C ALA A 43 -3.79 6.33 -13.59
N PRO A 44 -4.87 6.94 -14.12
CA PRO A 44 -6.06 6.19 -14.46
C PRO A 44 -5.75 5.14 -15.55
N PRO A 45 -6.59 4.11 -15.69
CA PRO A 45 -6.45 3.13 -16.76
C PRO A 45 -6.47 3.81 -18.13
N GLU A 46 -5.53 3.44 -18.99
CA GLU A 46 -5.53 3.82 -20.40
C GLU A 46 -6.45 2.87 -21.16
N VAL A 47 -7.47 3.43 -21.83
CA VAL A 47 -8.42 2.67 -22.64
C VAL A 47 -8.47 3.26 -24.04
N VAL A 48 -8.24 2.43 -25.04
CA VAL A 48 -8.30 2.83 -26.45
C VAL A 48 -9.41 2.04 -27.14
N GLU A 49 -10.35 2.77 -27.70
CA GLU A 49 -11.59 2.23 -28.28
C GLU A 49 -11.65 2.54 -29.77
N SER A 50 -11.85 1.51 -30.60
CA SER A 50 -12.08 1.73 -32.04
C SER A 50 -13.56 1.99 -32.33
N GLN A 51 -13.85 2.57 -33.49
CA GLN A 51 -15.23 2.73 -33.96
C GLN A 51 -15.96 1.39 -34.12
N THR A 52 -15.21 0.35 -34.48
CA THR A 52 -15.69 -1.03 -34.57
C THR A 52 -16.16 -1.52 -33.20
N TYR A 53 -15.39 -1.28 -32.14
CA TYR A 53 -15.78 -1.63 -30.77
C TYR A 53 -17.07 -0.90 -30.36
N LEU A 54 -17.14 0.42 -30.52
CA LEU A 54 -18.32 1.21 -30.12
C LEU A 54 -19.62 0.75 -30.79
N SER A 55 -19.54 0.29 -32.04
CA SER A 55 -20.70 -0.20 -32.79
C SER A 55 -21.08 -1.66 -32.50
N THR A 56 -20.16 -2.44 -31.93
CA THR A 56 -20.31 -3.89 -31.77
C THR A 56 -20.50 -4.32 -30.31
N ILE A 57 -19.95 -3.59 -29.34
CA ILE A 57 -20.04 -3.94 -27.91
C ILE A 57 -21.46 -4.21 -27.40
N PRO A 58 -22.55 -3.52 -27.85
CA PRO A 58 -23.90 -3.84 -27.38
C PRO A 58 -24.40 -5.22 -27.82
N LYS A 59 -23.76 -5.83 -28.82
CA LYS A 59 -24.13 -7.12 -29.41
C LYS A 59 -23.26 -8.28 -28.91
N ILE A 60 -22.12 -7.97 -28.29
CA ILE A 60 -21.16 -8.97 -27.84
C ILE A 60 -21.66 -9.63 -26.56
N HIS A 61 -21.71 -10.96 -26.57
CA HIS A 61 -22.13 -11.80 -25.47
C HIS A 61 -21.08 -12.86 -25.13
N TYR A 62 -20.40 -13.42 -26.13
CA TYR A 62 -19.46 -14.53 -25.95
C TYR A 62 -18.01 -14.10 -26.11
N LEU A 63 -17.22 -14.26 -25.05
CA LEU A 63 -15.80 -13.94 -25.01
C LEU A 63 -14.99 -15.23 -24.85
N ALA A 64 -13.94 -15.40 -25.65
CA ALA A 64 -12.88 -16.35 -25.35
C ALA A 64 -11.69 -15.61 -24.75
N VAL A 65 -11.11 -16.12 -23.68
CA VAL A 65 -9.99 -15.47 -22.99
C VAL A 65 -8.69 -16.17 -23.34
N LEU A 66 -7.67 -15.42 -23.75
CA LEU A 66 -6.32 -15.93 -23.98
C LEU A 66 -5.37 -15.43 -22.90
N ALA A 67 -4.70 -16.37 -22.22
CA ALA A 67 -3.69 -16.08 -21.21
C ALA A 67 -2.36 -15.65 -21.87
N PRO A 68 -1.52 -14.88 -21.15
CA PRO A 68 -0.17 -14.59 -21.61
C PRO A 68 0.71 -15.85 -21.50
N GLU A 69 1.90 -15.81 -22.09
CA GLU A 69 2.87 -16.92 -21.99
C GLU A 69 3.35 -17.18 -20.55
N GLY A 70 3.20 -16.20 -19.65
CA GLY A 70 3.43 -16.32 -18.22
C GLY A 70 2.80 -15.17 -17.42
N CYS A 71 2.52 -15.40 -16.14
CA CYS A 71 1.96 -14.40 -15.22
C CYS A 71 2.88 -14.17 -14.02
N ALA A 72 2.89 -12.92 -13.54
CA ALA A 72 3.53 -12.49 -12.30
C ALA A 72 5.03 -12.82 -12.22
N ASN A 73 5.80 -12.42 -13.24
CA ASN A 73 7.25 -12.32 -13.07
C ASN A 73 7.58 -11.10 -12.20
N GLU A 74 8.47 -11.27 -11.22
CA GLU A 74 9.02 -10.16 -10.42
C GLU A 74 9.91 -9.29 -11.32
N THR A 75 9.35 -8.25 -11.95
CA THR A 75 10.09 -7.34 -12.85
C THR A 75 10.88 -6.24 -12.12
N ALA A 76 11.20 -6.41 -10.83
CA ALA A 76 11.98 -5.42 -10.08
C ALA A 76 13.49 -5.41 -10.37
N ALA A 77 14.04 -6.40 -11.07
CA ALA A 77 15.51 -6.57 -11.22
C ALA A 77 16.08 -6.25 -12.62
N GLN A 78 15.27 -5.95 -13.63
CA GLN A 78 15.80 -5.74 -14.99
C GLN A 78 16.22 -4.30 -15.31
N SER A 79 15.84 -3.31 -14.49
CA SER A 79 16.25 -1.90 -14.68
C SER A 79 17.54 -1.50 -13.96
N SER A 80 18.07 -2.31 -13.02
CA SER A 80 19.24 -1.93 -12.20
C SER A 80 20.58 -2.48 -12.70
N GLY A 81 20.62 -3.21 -13.81
CA GLY A 81 21.88 -3.65 -14.43
C GLY A 81 22.71 -4.65 -13.61
N GLU A 82 22.16 -5.21 -12.53
CA GLU A 82 22.83 -6.18 -11.64
C GLU A 82 21.92 -7.39 -11.37
N ALA A 83 21.82 -8.31 -12.33
CA ALA A 83 21.47 -9.72 -12.07
C ALA A 83 21.69 -10.59 -13.31
N ALA A 84 22.96 -10.86 -13.66
CA ALA A 84 23.30 -12.09 -14.38
C ALA A 84 23.41 -13.23 -13.35
N GLY A 85 22.32 -13.96 -13.12
CA GLY A 85 22.32 -15.08 -12.18
C GLY A 85 21.01 -15.85 -12.18
N GLN A 86 21.02 -16.99 -12.87
CA GLN A 86 19.94 -17.96 -12.96
C GLN A 86 19.27 -18.23 -11.60
N GLY A 87 17.94 -18.10 -11.54
CA GLY A 87 17.22 -18.33 -10.29
C GLY A 87 15.70 -18.44 -10.47
N LEU A 88 15.28 -19.52 -11.14
CA LEU A 88 13.92 -20.06 -11.12
C LEU A 88 12.87 -19.27 -11.94
N LEU A 89 12.82 -19.60 -13.24
CA LEU A 89 11.62 -19.56 -14.08
C LEU A 89 10.56 -20.53 -13.50
N LEU A 90 10.06 -20.26 -12.30
CA LEU A 90 8.85 -20.89 -11.81
C LEU A 90 7.72 -20.31 -12.66
N LYS A 91 7.34 -21.04 -13.71
CA LYS A 91 6.08 -20.86 -14.42
C LYS A 91 4.96 -21.00 -13.39
N THR A 92 4.62 -19.93 -12.69
CA THR A 92 3.35 -19.80 -12.00
C THR A 92 2.31 -19.78 -13.10
N THR A 93 1.66 -20.94 -13.27
CA THR A 93 0.55 -21.13 -14.19
C THR A 93 -0.49 -20.07 -13.83
N CYS A 94 -0.88 -19.22 -14.79
CA CYS A 94 -1.79 -18.08 -14.62
C CYS A 94 -3.20 -18.43 -14.08
N GLY A 95 -3.42 -19.62 -13.54
CA GLY A 95 -4.73 -20.16 -13.25
C GLY A 95 -5.54 -19.34 -12.26
N ILE A 96 -4.89 -18.74 -11.25
CA ILE A 96 -5.61 -17.92 -10.26
C ILE A 96 -5.99 -16.58 -10.88
N GLU A 97 -5.04 -15.95 -11.57
CA GLU A 97 -5.19 -14.66 -12.22
C GLU A 97 -6.28 -14.69 -13.29
N MET A 98 -6.22 -15.70 -14.16
CA MET A 98 -7.19 -15.87 -15.22
C MET A 98 -8.57 -16.28 -14.67
N ALA A 99 -8.64 -17.05 -13.58
CA ALA A 99 -9.92 -17.36 -12.95
C ALA A 99 -10.60 -16.11 -12.35
N GLU A 100 -9.83 -15.19 -11.75
CA GLU A 100 -10.39 -13.92 -11.28
C GLU A 100 -10.83 -13.04 -12.47
N LEU A 101 -10.08 -13.01 -13.57
CA LEU A 101 -10.48 -12.32 -14.80
C LEU A 101 -11.77 -12.89 -15.41
N GLU A 102 -11.86 -14.21 -15.60
CA GLU A 102 -13.06 -14.88 -16.10
C GLU A 102 -14.28 -14.59 -15.21
N ARG A 103 -14.08 -14.60 -13.88
CA ARG A 103 -15.12 -14.24 -12.91
C ARG A 103 -15.53 -12.78 -13.07
N ALA A 104 -14.60 -11.85 -13.27
CA ALA A 104 -14.88 -10.43 -13.46
C ALA A 104 -15.67 -10.18 -14.76
N LEU A 105 -15.25 -10.78 -15.88
CA LEU A 105 -15.96 -10.72 -17.16
C LEU A 105 -17.37 -11.34 -17.07
N THR A 106 -17.50 -12.47 -16.38
CA THR A 106 -18.81 -13.10 -16.14
C THR A 106 -19.73 -12.21 -15.30
N LYS A 107 -19.19 -11.57 -14.24
CA LYS A 107 -19.94 -10.59 -13.43
C LYS A 107 -20.34 -9.35 -14.23
N ALA A 108 -19.54 -8.96 -15.22
CA ALA A 108 -19.91 -7.93 -16.18
C ALA A 108 -21.03 -8.38 -17.12
N GLY A 109 -21.39 -9.67 -17.17
CA GLY A 109 -22.55 -10.18 -17.91
C GLY A 109 -22.20 -10.84 -19.24
N PHE A 110 -20.92 -11.11 -19.49
CA PHE A 110 -20.47 -11.88 -20.64
C PHE A 110 -20.53 -13.39 -20.35
N GLN A 111 -20.72 -14.18 -21.40
CA GLN A 111 -20.50 -15.62 -21.38
C GLN A 111 -19.05 -15.89 -21.75
N VAL A 112 -18.30 -16.46 -20.80
CA VAL A 112 -16.84 -16.59 -20.93
C VAL A 112 -16.47 -18.04 -21.22
N ILE A 113 -15.79 -18.25 -22.36
CA ILE A 113 -15.11 -19.49 -22.68
C ILE A 113 -13.77 -19.48 -21.97
N SER A 114 -13.53 -20.50 -21.14
CA SER A 114 -12.37 -20.52 -20.26
C SER A 114 -11.05 -20.54 -21.02
N TRP A 115 -10.06 -19.83 -20.49
CA TRP A 115 -8.71 -19.74 -21.04
C TRP A 115 -8.07 -21.12 -21.23
N ASN A 116 -8.33 -22.04 -20.30
CA ASN A 116 -7.79 -23.39 -20.37
C ASN A 116 -8.46 -24.20 -21.49
N VAL A 117 -9.76 -23.99 -21.75
CA VAL A 117 -10.47 -24.66 -22.87
C VAL A 117 -9.92 -24.16 -24.21
N LEU A 118 -9.76 -22.85 -24.37
CA LEU A 118 -9.17 -22.26 -25.57
C LEU A 118 -7.73 -22.76 -25.78
N GLN A 119 -6.89 -22.69 -24.75
CA GLN A 119 -5.49 -23.12 -24.81
C GLN A 119 -5.37 -24.60 -25.21
N ASN A 120 -6.18 -25.48 -24.60
CA ASN A 120 -6.16 -26.90 -24.95
C ASN A 120 -6.57 -27.15 -26.40
N LYS A 121 -7.54 -26.38 -26.93
CA LYS A 121 -7.96 -26.50 -28.34
C LYS A 121 -6.88 -26.02 -29.30
N VAL A 122 -6.29 -24.85 -29.03
CA VAL A 122 -5.14 -24.30 -29.77
C VAL A 122 -4.00 -25.31 -29.86
N VAL A 123 -3.62 -25.92 -28.73
CA VAL A 123 -2.50 -26.86 -28.67
C VAL A 123 -2.85 -28.21 -29.31
N LYS A 124 -4.02 -28.77 -29.02
CA LYS A 124 -4.39 -30.11 -29.48
C LYS A 124 -4.69 -30.18 -30.97
N GLU A 125 -5.25 -29.11 -31.51
CA GLU A 125 -5.71 -29.05 -32.90
C GLU A 125 -4.81 -28.16 -33.78
N GLU A 126 -3.72 -27.64 -33.21
CA GLU A 126 -2.74 -26.77 -33.89
C GLU A 126 -3.40 -25.55 -34.58
N LEU A 127 -4.47 -25.03 -33.98
CA LEU A 127 -5.22 -23.90 -34.47
C LEU A 127 -4.65 -22.58 -33.96
N THR A 128 -4.83 -21.51 -34.73
CA THR A 128 -4.61 -20.17 -34.19
C THR A 128 -5.64 -19.83 -33.10
N PRO A 129 -5.32 -18.96 -32.13
CA PRO A 129 -6.28 -18.55 -31.10
C PRO A 129 -7.61 -18.04 -31.67
N ASN A 130 -7.58 -17.28 -32.78
CA ASN A 130 -8.79 -16.81 -33.45
C ASN A 130 -9.61 -17.97 -34.05
N ALA A 131 -8.97 -18.92 -34.72
CA ALA A 131 -9.66 -20.07 -35.30
C ALA A 131 -10.29 -20.95 -34.22
N ALA A 132 -9.56 -21.23 -33.13
CA ALA A 132 -10.08 -21.98 -31.99
C ALA A 132 -11.25 -21.24 -31.32
N SER A 133 -11.14 -19.92 -31.15
CA SER A 133 -12.22 -19.08 -30.59
C SER A 133 -13.48 -19.12 -31.46
N LYS A 134 -13.32 -19.08 -32.78
CA LYS A 134 -14.42 -19.18 -33.75
C LYS A 134 -15.15 -20.50 -33.64
N GLU A 135 -14.42 -21.60 -33.54
CA GLU A 135 -15.02 -22.93 -33.37
C GLU A 135 -15.71 -23.12 -32.02
N LEU A 136 -15.23 -22.43 -30.97
CA LEU A 136 -15.86 -22.43 -29.65
C LEU A 136 -17.07 -21.47 -29.57
N GLY A 137 -17.39 -20.74 -30.64
CA GLY A 137 -18.54 -19.84 -30.71
C GLY A 137 -18.31 -18.49 -30.02
N ALA A 138 -17.05 -18.08 -29.82
CA ALA A 138 -16.73 -16.75 -29.32
C ALA A 138 -16.93 -15.69 -30.40
N GLU A 139 -17.42 -14.52 -29.99
CA GLU A 139 -17.54 -13.34 -30.86
C GLU A 139 -16.26 -12.48 -30.77
N VAL A 140 -15.62 -12.50 -29.60
CA VAL A 140 -14.43 -11.73 -29.29
C VAL A 140 -13.38 -12.61 -28.64
N LEU A 141 -12.13 -12.45 -29.08
CA LEU A 141 -10.95 -12.95 -28.39
C LEU A 141 -10.42 -11.85 -27.49
N PHE A 142 -10.45 -12.11 -26.18
CA PHE A 142 -9.95 -11.22 -25.13
C PHE A 142 -8.55 -11.71 -24.72
N GLN A 143 -7.51 -11.04 -25.19
CA GLN A 143 -6.13 -11.43 -25.01
C GLN A 143 -5.46 -10.63 -23.90
N ILE A 144 -4.86 -11.33 -22.95
CA ILE A 144 -3.98 -10.72 -21.95
C ILE A 144 -2.55 -10.80 -22.49
N ASN A 145 -1.96 -9.64 -22.77
CA ASN A 145 -0.61 -9.52 -23.32
C ASN A 145 0.44 -9.63 -22.21
N SER A 146 0.19 -8.97 -21.08
CA SER A 146 1.02 -9.08 -19.88
C SER A 146 0.18 -8.96 -18.62
N LEU A 147 0.62 -9.65 -17.58
CA LEU A 147 0.12 -9.51 -16.22
C LEU A 147 1.30 -9.62 -15.25
N GLU A 148 1.66 -8.51 -14.64
CA GLU A 148 2.89 -8.36 -13.88
C GLU A 148 2.59 -8.02 -12.42
N ARG A 149 3.50 -8.47 -11.55
CA ARG A 149 3.51 -8.15 -10.14
C ARG A 149 4.84 -7.45 -9.86
N SER A 150 4.79 -6.22 -9.37
CA SER A 150 5.98 -5.40 -9.13
C SER A 150 5.94 -4.76 -7.74
N MET A 151 7.10 -4.29 -7.29
CA MET A 151 7.21 -3.50 -6.07
C MET A 151 7.59 -2.08 -6.48
N ILE A 152 6.80 -1.08 -6.08
CA ILE A 152 7.11 0.33 -6.28
C ILE A 152 7.73 0.90 -5.01
N GLN A 153 8.81 1.67 -5.17
CA GLN A 153 9.36 2.48 -4.08
C GLN A 153 8.65 3.84 -4.04
N ALA A 154 8.61 4.45 -2.86
CA ALA A 154 8.14 5.82 -2.73
C ALA A 154 8.95 6.75 -3.66
N GLY A 155 8.27 7.68 -4.34
CA GLY A 155 8.87 8.57 -5.34
C GLY A 155 10.04 9.41 -4.81
N GLN A 156 10.83 10.00 -5.73
CA GLN A 156 12.07 10.73 -5.40
C GLN A 156 11.87 11.93 -4.46
N ASP A 157 10.66 12.46 -4.35
CA ASP A 157 10.29 13.58 -3.46
C ASP A 157 9.74 13.13 -2.10
N ALA A 158 9.93 11.86 -1.73
CA ALA A 158 9.64 11.36 -0.41
C ALA A 158 10.50 12.04 0.66
N ARG A 159 9.87 12.67 1.64
CA ARG A 159 10.54 13.33 2.75
C ARG A 159 9.82 13.11 4.07
N TRP A 160 10.60 13.09 5.15
CA TRP A 160 10.06 13.14 6.51
C TRP A 160 9.85 14.59 6.93
N GLU A 161 8.61 14.98 7.18
CA GLU A 161 8.27 16.24 7.82
C GLU A 161 8.22 16.01 9.34
N ARG A 162 9.11 16.69 10.08
CA ARG A 162 9.19 16.55 11.53
C ARG A 162 8.64 17.80 12.20
N ARG A 163 7.83 17.61 13.23
CA ARG A 163 7.30 18.70 14.05
C ARG A 163 7.60 18.43 15.51
N PHE A 164 7.83 19.50 16.26
CA PHE A 164 8.18 19.45 17.68
C PHE A 164 7.10 20.15 18.48
N TYR A 165 6.67 19.52 19.56
CA TYR A 165 5.69 20.04 20.49
C TYR A 165 6.19 19.90 21.91
N GLU A 166 5.78 20.82 22.78
CA GLU A 166 5.80 20.56 24.21
C GLU A 166 4.81 19.45 24.52
N SER A 167 5.09 18.68 25.55
CA SER A 167 4.25 17.57 25.97
C SER A 167 4.19 17.45 27.47
N ASN A 168 3.30 16.61 27.96
CA ASN A 168 3.26 16.22 29.37
C ASN A 168 3.86 14.81 29.54
N PRO A 169 4.01 14.31 30.79
CA PRO A 169 4.48 12.95 31.04
C PRO A 169 3.60 11.83 30.43
N GLN A 170 2.41 12.16 29.94
CA GLN A 170 1.46 11.26 29.32
C GLN A 170 1.54 11.28 27.78
N GLY A 171 2.41 12.09 27.18
CA GLY A 171 2.58 12.14 25.72
C GLY A 171 1.54 12.99 24.99
N GLU A 172 0.72 13.76 25.71
CA GLU A 172 -0.25 14.65 25.07
C GLU A 172 0.48 15.77 24.31
N GLN A 173 0.07 16.01 23.07
CA GLN A 173 0.59 17.09 22.26
C GLN A 173 0.05 18.43 22.78
N LEU A 174 0.93 19.29 23.27
CA LEU A 174 0.58 20.64 23.70
C LEU A 174 0.91 21.63 22.57
N GLN A 175 1.62 22.71 22.87
CA GLN A 175 1.95 23.76 21.91
C GLN A 175 3.22 23.43 21.09
N PRO A 176 3.36 23.97 19.87
CA PRO A 176 4.60 23.83 19.10
C PRO A 176 5.83 24.32 19.89
N ALA A 177 6.89 23.52 19.88
CA ALA A 177 8.13 23.83 20.57
C ALA A 177 9.20 24.33 19.59
N SER A 178 9.89 25.42 19.98
CA SER A 178 11.15 25.82 19.36
C SER A 178 12.28 25.31 20.23
N LEU A 179 13.01 24.30 19.76
CA LEU A 179 14.06 23.66 20.52
C LEU A 179 15.41 24.33 20.31
N PRO A 180 16.26 24.43 21.35
CA PRO A 180 17.65 24.77 21.14
C PRO A 180 18.35 23.70 20.28
N SER A 181 19.41 24.10 19.58
CA SER A 181 20.02 23.30 18.51
C SER A 181 20.52 21.93 18.97
N LYS A 182 21.01 21.81 20.21
CA LYS A 182 21.59 20.57 20.76
C LYS A 182 20.51 19.51 21.05
N GLU A 183 19.42 19.92 21.67
CA GLU A 183 18.24 19.11 22.01
C GLU A 183 17.51 18.70 20.74
N GLY A 184 17.29 19.66 19.82
CA GLY A 184 16.67 19.41 18.52
C GLY A 184 17.43 18.35 17.71
N ILE A 185 18.77 18.41 17.65
CA ILE A 185 19.59 17.42 16.95
C ILE A 185 19.45 16.03 17.57
N GLN A 186 19.45 15.93 18.91
CA GLN A 186 19.30 14.63 19.59
C GLN A 186 17.93 14.00 19.32
N LEU A 187 16.87 14.79 19.40
CA LEU A 187 15.51 14.33 19.09
C LEU A 187 15.35 13.92 17.62
N ILE A 188 15.96 14.66 16.69
CA ILE A 188 16.01 14.28 15.28
C ILE A 188 16.74 12.93 15.09
N ASN A 189 17.84 12.70 15.80
CA ASN A 189 18.58 11.44 15.69
C ASN A 189 17.76 10.25 16.23
N HIS A 190 17.04 10.44 17.34
CA HIS A 190 16.15 9.41 17.88
C HIS A 190 15.02 9.06 16.92
N ILE A 191 14.38 10.05 16.29
CA ILE A 191 13.30 9.77 15.34
C ILE A 191 13.83 9.18 14.04
N LYS A 192 15.00 9.60 13.56
CA LYS A 192 15.67 9.00 12.40
C LYS A 192 15.93 7.50 12.54
N GLN A 193 16.22 7.01 13.75
CA GLN A 193 16.40 5.57 13.98
C GLN A 193 15.08 4.79 13.80
N LYS A 194 13.94 5.37 14.21
CA LYS A 194 12.61 4.79 13.94
C LYS A 194 12.21 4.93 12.47
N GLU A 195 12.48 6.08 11.86
CA GLU A 195 12.22 6.33 10.44
C GLU A 195 13.00 5.36 9.54
N ALA A 196 14.24 5.02 9.89
CA ALA A 196 15.07 4.09 9.13
C ALA A 196 14.43 2.70 8.98
N THR A 197 13.60 2.29 9.93
CA THR A 197 12.85 1.02 9.81
C THR A 197 11.64 1.10 8.87
N LEU A 198 11.24 2.30 8.44
CA LEU A 198 10.11 2.54 7.54
C LEU A 198 10.51 3.00 6.14
N LEU A 199 11.79 3.31 5.87
CA LEU A 199 12.24 3.80 4.57
C LEU A 199 12.06 2.79 3.41
N ASN A 200 11.84 1.50 3.73
CA ASN A 200 11.59 0.44 2.76
C ASN A 200 10.10 0.04 2.72
N GLN A 201 9.19 1.02 2.60
CA GLN A 201 7.81 0.72 2.22
C GLN A 201 7.73 0.47 0.72
N GLU A 202 8.30 -0.66 0.30
CA GLU A 202 8.00 -1.23 -1.00
C GLU A 202 6.49 -1.52 -1.04
N ARG A 203 5.78 -0.87 -1.94
CA ARG A 203 4.35 -1.10 -2.14
C ARG A 203 4.16 -2.09 -3.26
N LEU A 204 3.22 -2.99 -3.09
CA LEU A 204 2.89 -3.92 -4.15
C LEU A 204 2.10 -3.21 -5.26
N SER A 205 2.41 -3.52 -6.52
CA SER A 205 1.62 -3.12 -7.68
C SER A 205 1.37 -4.30 -8.61
N VAL A 206 0.27 -4.21 -9.34
CA VAL A 206 -0.13 -5.16 -10.38
C VAL A 206 -0.37 -4.38 -11.67
N THR A 207 0.25 -4.82 -12.76
CA THR A 207 0.09 -4.21 -14.08
C THR A 207 -0.54 -5.20 -15.03
N ILE A 208 -1.53 -4.76 -15.81
CA ILE A 208 -2.14 -5.56 -16.87
C ILE A 208 -2.12 -4.80 -18.18
N ASN A 209 -1.81 -5.51 -19.26
CA ASN A 209 -2.01 -5.07 -20.63
C ASN A 209 -2.90 -6.09 -21.34
N ALA A 210 -4.01 -5.62 -21.91
CA ALA A 210 -5.00 -6.45 -22.57
C ALA A 210 -5.48 -5.84 -23.88
N SER A 211 -5.90 -6.70 -24.79
CA SER A 211 -6.55 -6.32 -26.03
C SER A 211 -7.75 -7.21 -26.33
N ALA A 212 -8.72 -6.69 -27.07
CA ALA A 212 -9.86 -7.46 -27.57
C ALA A 212 -9.94 -7.35 -29.09
N SER A 213 -10.11 -8.50 -29.76
CA SER A 213 -10.25 -8.57 -31.21
C SER A 213 -11.52 -9.32 -31.61
N LEU A 214 -12.12 -8.90 -32.72
CA LEU A 214 -13.25 -9.61 -33.31
C LEU A 214 -12.78 -10.96 -33.85
N VAL A 215 -13.46 -12.03 -33.48
CA VAL A 215 -13.09 -13.39 -33.92
C VAL A 215 -13.34 -13.58 -35.42
N GLU A 216 -14.35 -12.90 -35.97
CA GLU A 216 -14.70 -13.02 -37.39
C GLU A 216 -13.59 -12.48 -38.31
N THR A 217 -13.02 -11.33 -37.97
CA THR A 217 -12.09 -10.58 -38.82
C THR A 217 -10.64 -10.60 -38.32
N GLY A 218 -10.44 -10.87 -37.03
CA GLY A 218 -9.16 -10.71 -36.33
C GLY A 218 -8.79 -9.26 -36.03
N GLU A 219 -9.69 -8.31 -36.25
CA GLU A 219 -9.45 -6.88 -36.00
C GLU A 219 -9.42 -6.59 -34.50
N SER A 220 -8.30 -6.06 -34.01
CA SER A 220 -8.20 -5.50 -32.65
C SER A 220 -9.03 -4.22 -32.57
N MET A 221 -9.93 -4.16 -31.59
CA MET A 221 -10.92 -3.09 -31.48
C MET A 221 -10.90 -2.37 -30.13
N TRP A 222 -10.22 -2.94 -29.14
CA TRP A 222 -10.14 -2.39 -27.79
C TRP A 222 -8.81 -2.74 -27.14
N PHE A 223 -8.22 -1.79 -26.42
CA PHE A 223 -6.98 -1.96 -25.66
C PHE A 223 -7.13 -1.36 -24.28
N TYR A 224 -6.45 -1.97 -23.31
CA TYR A 224 -6.47 -1.56 -21.92
C TYR A 224 -5.11 -1.76 -21.28
N GLU A 225 -4.63 -0.73 -20.59
CA GLU A 225 -3.44 -0.81 -19.77
C GLU A 225 -3.67 -0.10 -18.43
N TRP A 226 -3.32 -0.77 -17.34
CA TRP A 226 -3.37 -0.16 -16.02
C TRP A 226 -2.34 -0.77 -15.08
N THR A 227 -1.69 0.10 -14.30
CA THR A 227 -0.86 -0.27 -13.16
C THR A 227 -1.57 0.18 -11.89
N HIS A 228 -2.06 -0.79 -11.13
CA HIS A 228 -2.75 -0.53 -9.87
C HIS A 228 -1.83 -0.84 -8.67
N ALA A 229 -1.70 0.11 -7.75
CA ALA A 229 -0.79 -0.02 -6.60
C ALA A 229 -1.55 -0.06 -5.27
N GLU A 230 -1.00 -0.78 -4.28
CA GLU A 230 -1.51 -0.81 -2.91
C GLU A 230 -1.69 0.63 -2.42
N ALA A 231 -2.92 1.04 -2.13
CA ALA A 231 -3.21 2.35 -1.57
C ALA A 231 -2.30 2.60 -0.36
N ARG A 232 -1.73 3.80 -0.27
CA ARG A 232 -0.95 4.15 0.89
C ARG A 232 -1.90 4.18 2.09
N GLY A 233 -1.60 3.38 3.12
CA GLY A 233 -2.25 3.59 4.41
C GLY A 233 -1.94 5.00 4.89
N ASP A 234 -2.88 5.64 5.56
CA ASP A 234 -2.55 6.77 6.44
C ASP A 234 -1.65 6.21 7.54
N ASP A 235 -0.35 6.14 7.28
CA ASP A 235 0.62 5.79 8.31
C ASP A 235 0.51 6.89 9.37
N GLU A 236 -0.09 6.57 10.51
CA GLU A 236 -0.20 7.51 11.62
C GLU A 236 1.18 8.10 11.91
N ALA A 237 1.22 9.44 12.04
CA ALA A 237 2.42 10.19 12.37
C ALA A 237 3.22 9.48 13.46
N MET A 238 4.48 9.14 13.20
CA MET A 238 5.32 8.51 14.22
C MET A 238 5.54 9.48 15.37
N LYS A 239 5.31 9.03 16.60
CA LYS A 239 5.49 9.84 17.81
C LYS A 239 6.66 9.33 18.66
N ILE A 240 7.43 10.27 19.17
CA ILE A 240 8.45 10.01 20.20
C ILE A 240 8.25 11.03 21.31
N LEU A 241 7.97 10.54 22.50
CA LEU A 241 8.03 11.33 23.72
C LEU A 241 9.45 11.28 24.28
N ALA A 242 9.98 12.43 24.67
CA ALA A 242 11.30 12.54 25.27
C ALA A 242 11.30 13.55 26.41
N VAL A 243 12.14 13.30 27.40
CA VAL A 243 12.45 14.24 28.49
C VAL A 243 13.83 14.80 28.24
N CYS A 244 13.95 16.13 28.21
CA CYS A 244 15.24 16.80 28.01
C CYS A 244 15.63 17.55 29.28
N ASP A 245 16.86 17.34 29.74
CA ASP A 245 17.43 17.97 30.93
C ASP A 245 18.88 18.38 30.63
N ASP A 246 19.25 19.63 30.88
CA ASP A 246 20.59 20.19 30.62
C ASP A 246 21.17 19.84 29.22
N GLY A 247 20.32 19.90 28.20
CA GLY A 247 20.69 19.62 26.81
C GLY A 247 20.99 18.15 26.51
N LEU A 248 20.49 17.24 27.33
CA LEU A 248 20.45 15.79 27.08
C LEU A 248 18.99 15.33 27.02
N CYS A 249 18.60 14.73 25.89
CA CYS A 249 17.26 14.21 25.69
C CYS A 249 17.25 12.68 25.80
N LYS A 250 16.27 12.14 26.52
CA LYS A 250 16.03 10.69 26.65
C LYS A 250 14.62 10.37 26.20
N VAL A 251 14.49 9.42 25.28
CA VAL A 251 13.19 8.88 24.87
C VAL A 251 12.56 8.15 26.04
N VAL A 252 11.29 8.44 26.32
CA VAL A 252 10.48 7.75 27.32
C VAL A 252 9.34 7.02 26.60
N GLN A 253 8.97 5.85 27.12
CA GLN A 253 7.82 5.12 26.59
C GLN A 253 6.54 5.91 26.89
N ASP A 254 5.71 6.08 25.87
CA ASP A 254 4.36 6.60 26.01
C ASP A 254 3.55 5.59 26.84
N LYS A 255 2.92 6.04 27.93
CA LYS A 255 2.04 5.18 28.74
C LYS A 255 0.68 4.94 28.07
N GLY A 256 0.41 5.57 26.93
CA GLY A 256 -0.80 5.40 26.13
C GLY A 256 -0.78 4.24 25.14
N GLU A 257 0.38 3.63 24.86
CA GLU A 257 0.46 2.48 23.94
C GLU A 257 0.02 1.22 24.72
N HIS A 258 -1.22 0.76 24.49
CA HIS A 258 -1.66 -0.55 24.96
C HIS A 258 -0.69 -1.60 24.39
N THR A 259 0.21 -2.09 25.24
CA THR A 259 0.96 -3.31 24.97
C THR A 259 -0.09 -4.40 24.81
N PRO A 260 -0.15 -5.16 23.71
CA PRO A 260 -0.97 -6.36 23.69
C PRO A 260 -0.48 -7.22 24.85
N GLU A 261 -1.38 -7.53 25.78
CA GLU A 261 -1.12 -8.49 26.85
C GLU A 261 -0.45 -9.72 26.22
N GLU A 262 0.80 -9.99 26.59
CA GLU A 262 1.41 -11.28 26.27
C GLU A 262 0.54 -12.33 26.97
N GLU A 263 -0.28 -13.04 26.18
CA GLU A 263 -1.03 -14.18 26.69
C GLU A 263 -0.04 -15.13 27.38
N PRO A 264 -0.31 -15.56 28.62
CA PRO A 264 0.56 -16.49 29.31
C PRO A 264 0.68 -17.76 28.47
N LEU A 265 1.92 -18.11 28.13
CA LEU A 265 2.27 -19.31 27.36
C LEU A 265 1.64 -20.55 27.99
N ILE A 266 0.52 -20.99 27.41
CA ILE A 266 -0.08 -22.29 27.69
C ILE A 266 0.81 -23.33 27.02
N SER A 267 1.41 -24.21 27.82
CA SER A 267 2.23 -25.33 27.34
C SER A 267 1.37 -26.27 26.49
N GLY A 268 1.61 -26.25 25.18
CA GLY A 268 1.03 -27.13 24.18
C GLY A 268 1.95 -27.10 22.95
N SER A 269 2.16 -28.25 22.30
CA SER A 269 3.19 -28.45 21.28
C SER A 269 3.25 -27.31 20.25
N SER A 270 4.32 -26.52 20.31
CA SER A 270 4.55 -25.38 19.43
C SER A 270 5.24 -25.87 18.15
N GLU A 271 4.48 -26.01 17.07
CA GLU A 271 5.06 -25.77 15.75
C GLU A 271 5.36 -24.28 15.69
N ALA A 272 6.64 -23.92 15.63
CA ALA A 272 7.08 -22.53 15.55
C ALA A 272 6.54 -21.91 14.24
N VAL A 273 5.40 -21.21 14.32
CA VAL A 273 4.87 -20.42 13.21
C VAL A 273 5.74 -19.17 13.08
N SER A 274 6.70 -19.21 12.15
CA SER A 274 7.65 -18.12 11.96
C SER A 274 6.96 -16.84 11.51
N LYS A 275 7.44 -15.67 11.99
CA LYS A 275 6.98 -14.34 11.56
C LYS A 275 7.02 -14.16 10.03
N GLN A 276 7.85 -14.93 9.32
CA GLN A 276 7.95 -14.92 7.85
C GLN A 276 6.68 -15.46 7.17
N LYS A 277 5.98 -16.42 7.78
CA LYS A 277 4.72 -16.95 7.24
C LYS A 277 3.65 -15.86 7.18
N TYR A 278 3.52 -15.07 8.25
CA TYR A 278 2.57 -13.96 8.34
C TYR A 278 2.82 -12.86 7.29
N VAL A 279 4.08 -12.52 7.00
CA VAL A 279 4.43 -11.50 6.01
C VAL A 279 4.08 -11.95 4.59
N LYS A 280 4.42 -13.20 4.24
CA LYS A 280 4.10 -13.77 2.93
C LYS A 280 2.60 -13.88 2.72
N ASP A 281 1.86 -14.36 3.73
CA ASP A 281 0.40 -14.48 3.68
C ASP A 281 -0.27 -13.10 3.50
N ARG A 282 0.25 -12.06 4.17
CA ARG A 282 -0.22 -10.68 3.99
C ARG A 282 0.04 -10.17 2.58
N GLN A 283 1.25 -10.33 2.05
CA GLN A 283 1.58 -9.89 0.68
C GLN A 283 0.73 -10.60 -0.38
N THR A 284 0.47 -11.91 -0.21
CA THR A 284 -0.44 -12.66 -1.08
C THR A 284 -1.88 -12.14 -0.99
N ALA A 285 -2.37 -11.79 0.20
CA ALA A 285 -3.70 -11.22 0.36
C ALA A 285 -3.82 -9.84 -0.32
N VAL A 286 -2.80 -8.97 -0.18
CA VAL A 286 -2.74 -7.67 -0.86
C VAL A 286 -2.71 -7.86 -2.38
N TYR A 287 -1.89 -8.78 -2.89
CA TYR A 287 -1.82 -9.11 -4.31
C TYR A 287 -3.19 -9.50 -4.88
N HIS A 288 -3.89 -10.43 -4.23
CA HIS A 288 -5.19 -10.88 -4.71
C HIS A 288 -6.26 -9.79 -4.63
N LYS A 289 -6.16 -8.87 -3.66
CA LYS A 289 -7.03 -7.70 -3.60
C LYS A 289 -6.80 -6.78 -4.81
N LEU A 290 -5.55 -6.39 -5.06
CA LEU A 290 -5.17 -5.52 -6.18
C LEU A 290 -5.55 -6.14 -7.53
N LEU A 291 -5.22 -7.41 -7.73
CA LEU A 291 -5.60 -8.16 -8.92
C LEU A 291 -7.11 -8.12 -9.15
N ARG A 292 -7.92 -8.36 -8.11
CA ARG A 292 -9.38 -8.36 -8.21
C ARG A 292 -9.92 -6.98 -8.59
N GLU A 293 -9.42 -5.93 -7.97
CA GLU A 293 -9.80 -4.55 -8.27
C GLU A 293 -9.47 -4.19 -9.73
N LEU A 294 -8.26 -4.55 -10.16
CA LEU A 294 -7.77 -4.39 -11.52
C LEU A 294 -8.61 -5.15 -12.56
N VAL A 295 -8.85 -6.46 -12.39
CA VAL A 295 -9.64 -7.22 -13.37
C VAL A 295 -11.12 -6.81 -13.38
N THR A 296 -11.63 -6.31 -12.25
CA THR A 296 -12.99 -5.78 -12.15
C THR A 296 -13.11 -4.48 -12.94
N ASN A 297 -12.14 -3.56 -12.79
CA ASN A 297 -12.10 -2.32 -13.57
C ASN A 297 -11.99 -2.62 -15.07
N LEU A 298 -11.06 -3.48 -15.46
CA LEU A 298 -10.88 -3.93 -16.85
C LEU A 298 -12.20 -4.47 -17.44
N ALA A 299 -12.89 -5.37 -16.73
CA ALA A 299 -14.14 -5.96 -17.22
C ALA A 299 -15.28 -4.93 -17.31
N GLN A 300 -15.31 -3.95 -16.40
CA GLN A 300 -16.28 -2.85 -16.44
C GLN A 300 -16.00 -1.89 -17.60
N SER A 301 -14.74 -1.49 -17.81
CA SER A 301 -14.32 -0.63 -18.92
C SER A 301 -14.59 -1.29 -20.28
N PHE A 302 -14.44 -2.61 -20.39
CA PHE A 302 -14.80 -3.31 -21.62
C PHE A 302 -16.32 -3.39 -21.84
N LYS A 303 -17.13 -3.38 -20.78
CA LYS A 303 -18.60 -3.39 -20.90
C LYS A 303 -19.16 -2.01 -21.23
N GLN A 304 -18.60 -0.98 -20.59
CA GLN A 304 -19.09 0.38 -20.63
C GLN A 304 -18.13 1.21 -21.47
N PRO A 305 -18.44 1.46 -22.74
CA PRO A 305 -17.62 2.34 -23.56
C PRO A 305 -17.43 3.68 -22.85
N SER A 306 -16.22 4.21 -22.94
CA SER A 306 -15.93 5.54 -22.40
C SER A 306 -16.91 6.55 -23.02
N ALA A 307 -17.49 7.42 -22.19
CA ALA A 307 -18.42 8.42 -22.68
C ALA A 307 -17.72 9.23 -23.77
N ALA A 308 -18.26 9.20 -25.00
CA ALA A 308 -17.72 9.98 -26.10
C ALA A 308 -17.60 11.45 -25.66
N PRO A 309 -16.45 12.11 -25.90
CA PRO A 309 -16.27 13.52 -25.57
C PRO A 309 -17.29 14.41 -26.31
#